data_AF-A0A448WW03-F1
#
_entry.id   AF-A0A448WW03-F1
#
_cell.length_a   1.000
_cell.length_b   1.000
_cell.length_c   1.000
_cell.angle_alpha   90.00
_cell.angle_beta   90.00
_cell.angle_gamma   90.00
#
_symmetry.space_group_name_H-M   'P 1'
#
loop_
_entity.id
_entity.type
_entity.pdbx_description
1 polymer ?
#
loop_
_entity_poly.entity_id
_entity_poly.type
_entity_poly.pdbx_seq_one_letter_code
_entity_poly.pdbx_strand_id
1 'polypeptide(L)'
;MARLINPSKYYSNEEWAHSNNFNYAIAEKERENATALENEIDRLIDETNKRTDNTLADVNKKLDQRLNDIKFWKDEINKKLSDLTDETKQLDQCIPRLIKALEATDEPLHFAEQCVLNREGRKGIDLVSDDAHKNLLKEIDIYTTVQDLLKKCIEQADEQIRLNRKSIYILKKDSTDKLEAQHIEEYGRNLKTNHEVREEGKSFTPEEWQNSAADRVLSADSQIKNSRDLRSTLDGTLQQVATDQRNQVEATNLALAKRISETRNAKGELEEHLALLK
;
A
#
# COMPACT_ATOMS: atom_id res chain seq x y z
N MET A 1 -55.74 -81.75 60.93
CA MET A 1 -55.53 -81.65 59.46
C MET A 1 -56.29 -80.43 58.96
N ALA A 2 -55.62 -79.29 58.80
CA ALA A 2 -56.24 -78.11 58.21
C ALA A 2 -56.48 -78.38 56.72
N ARG A 3 -57.74 -78.32 56.27
CA ARG A 3 -58.06 -78.34 54.83
C ARG A 3 -57.46 -77.09 54.22
N LEU A 4 -56.48 -77.27 53.33
CA LEU A 4 -56.06 -76.24 52.38
C LEU A 4 -57.31 -75.78 51.63
N ILE A 5 -57.78 -74.56 51.91
CA ILE A 5 -58.78 -73.89 51.09
C ILE A 5 -58.08 -73.66 49.76
N ASN A 6 -58.39 -74.50 48.78
CA ASN A 6 -57.90 -74.31 47.43
C ASN A 6 -58.52 -72.99 46.94
N PRO A 7 -57.71 -71.99 46.53
CA PRO A 7 -58.26 -70.73 46.05
C PRO A 7 -59.26 -71.02 44.92
N SER A 8 -60.42 -70.33 44.96
CA SER A 8 -61.44 -70.46 43.90
C SER A 8 -60.79 -70.21 42.55
N LYS A 9 -61.00 -71.14 41.60
CA LYS A 9 -60.52 -71.01 40.20
C LYS A 9 -61.28 -69.96 39.40
N TYR A 10 -62.37 -69.45 39.95
CA TYR A 10 -63.30 -68.55 39.29
C TYR A 10 -63.43 -67.27 40.10
N TYR A 11 -63.24 -66.13 39.43
CA TYR A 11 -63.44 -64.80 39.98
C TYR A 11 -64.92 -64.47 40.07
N SER A 12 -65.30 -63.67 41.07
CA SER A 12 -66.66 -63.13 41.18
C SER A 12 -66.90 -62.08 40.08
N ASN A 13 -68.16 -61.83 39.75
CA ASN A 13 -68.52 -60.79 38.79
C ASN A 13 -68.06 -59.39 39.27
N GLU A 14 -68.09 -59.16 40.58
CA GLU A 14 -67.60 -57.91 41.21
C GLU A 14 -66.08 -57.76 41.10
N GLU A 15 -65.31 -58.85 41.27
CA GLU A 15 -63.85 -58.84 41.09
C GLU A 15 -63.47 -58.58 39.62
N TRP A 16 -64.20 -59.17 38.67
CA TRP A 16 -64.04 -58.91 37.24
C TRP A 16 -64.38 -57.46 36.88
N ALA A 17 -65.49 -56.93 37.39
CA ALA A 17 -65.92 -55.56 37.15
C ALA A 17 -64.94 -54.55 37.77
N HIS A 18 -64.44 -54.81 38.98
CA HIS A 18 -63.43 -53.98 39.63
C HIS A 18 -62.11 -53.98 38.85
N SER A 19 -61.64 -55.15 38.41
CA SER A 19 -60.41 -55.26 37.61
C SER A 19 -60.54 -54.54 36.26
N ASN A 20 -61.67 -54.66 35.57
CA ASN A 20 -61.91 -53.94 34.32
C ASN A 20 -62.01 -52.42 34.52
N ASN A 21 -62.69 -51.95 35.56
CA ASN A 21 -62.75 -50.53 35.88
C ASN A 21 -61.37 -49.96 36.25
N PHE A 22 -60.56 -50.73 37.00
CA PHE A 22 -59.18 -50.36 37.31
C PHE A 22 -58.30 -50.29 36.05
N ASN A 23 -58.39 -51.29 35.18
CA ASN A 23 -57.67 -51.31 33.90
C ASN A 23 -58.12 -50.16 32.98
N TYR A 24 -59.42 -49.81 32.99
CA TYR A 24 -59.94 -48.67 32.24
C TYR A 24 -59.35 -47.35 32.76
N ALA A 25 -59.32 -47.15 34.08
CA ALA A 25 -58.72 -45.97 34.70
C ALA A 25 -57.21 -45.85 34.40
N ILE A 26 -56.48 -46.98 34.38
CA ILE A 26 -55.08 -47.00 33.94
C ILE A 26 -54.97 -46.60 32.47
N ALA A 27 -55.76 -47.21 31.58
CA ALA A 27 -55.71 -46.92 30.15
C ALA A 27 -56.09 -45.46 29.84
N GLU A 28 -57.02 -44.88 30.59
CA GLU A 28 -57.39 -43.46 30.51
C GLU A 28 -56.22 -42.57 30.91
N LYS A 29 -55.56 -42.86 32.04
CA LYS A 29 -54.36 -42.13 32.48
C LYS A 29 -53.20 -42.25 31.49
N GLU A 30 -52.97 -43.43 30.91
CA GLU A 30 -51.93 -43.62 29.89
C GLU A 30 -52.24 -42.84 28.59
N ARG A 31 -53.51 -42.76 28.18
CA ARG A 31 -53.93 -41.90 27.06
C ARG A 31 -53.71 -40.42 27.35
N GLU A 32 -54.05 -39.96 28.56
CA GLU A 32 -53.79 -38.58 28.99
C GLU A 32 -52.28 -38.27 28.95
N ASN A 33 -51.44 -39.17 29.48
CA ASN A 33 -49.99 -39.04 29.45
C ASN A 33 -49.44 -39.01 28.02
N ALA A 34 -49.92 -39.90 27.14
CA ALA A 34 -49.50 -39.93 25.73
C ALA A 34 -49.89 -38.65 25.00
N THR A 35 -51.11 -38.15 25.20
CA THR A 35 -51.59 -36.90 24.61
C THR A 35 -50.78 -35.70 25.14
N ALA A 36 -50.46 -35.68 26.43
CA ALA A 36 -49.61 -34.65 27.01
C ALA A 36 -48.18 -34.69 26.43
N LEU A 37 -47.63 -35.89 26.22
CA LEU A 37 -46.32 -36.08 25.59
C LEU A 37 -46.30 -35.63 24.13
N GLU A 38 -47.33 -35.98 23.35
CA GLU A 38 -47.47 -35.52 21.95
C GLU A 38 -47.51 -33.98 21.87
N ASN A 39 -48.33 -33.34 22.71
CA ASN A 39 -48.39 -31.87 22.78
C ASN A 39 -47.03 -31.24 23.14
N GLU A 40 -46.26 -31.86 24.04
CA GLU A 40 -44.92 -31.38 24.40
C GLU A 40 -43.91 -31.60 23.25
N ILE A 41 -44.00 -32.71 22.52
CA ILE A 41 -43.18 -32.95 21.32
C ILE A 41 -43.47 -31.90 20.25
N ASP A 42 -44.75 -31.64 19.95
CA ASP A 42 -45.13 -30.63 18.96
C ASP A 42 -44.64 -29.23 19.35
N ARG A 43 -44.74 -28.89 20.64
CA ARG A 43 -44.19 -27.65 21.17
C ARG A 43 -42.68 -27.58 21.01
N LEU A 44 -41.94 -28.64 21.34
CA LEU A 44 -40.49 -28.69 21.20
C LEU A 44 -40.05 -28.60 19.73
N ILE A 45 -40.79 -29.21 18.81
CA ILE A 45 -40.56 -29.08 17.37
C ILE A 45 -40.74 -27.62 16.94
N ASP A 46 -41.84 -26.96 17.31
CA ASP A 46 -42.11 -25.57 16.97
C ASP A 46 -41.05 -24.62 17.57
N GLU A 47 -40.68 -24.80 18.85
CA GLU A 47 -39.64 -24.02 19.50
C GLU A 47 -38.27 -24.21 18.82
N THR A 48 -37.93 -25.45 18.48
CA THR A 48 -36.67 -25.78 17.79
C THR A 48 -36.65 -25.19 16.38
N ASN A 49 -37.75 -25.25 15.63
CA ASN A 49 -37.85 -24.65 14.30
C ASN A 49 -37.70 -23.13 14.38
N LYS A 50 -38.42 -22.46 15.28
CA LYS A 50 -38.30 -21.01 15.49
C LYS A 50 -36.89 -20.61 15.89
N ARG A 51 -36.25 -21.36 16.79
CA ARG A 51 -34.86 -21.11 17.20
C ARG A 51 -33.90 -21.28 16.03
N THR A 52 -34.08 -22.32 15.22
CA THR A 52 -33.28 -22.58 14.02
C THR A 52 -33.43 -21.43 13.02
N ASP A 53 -34.66 -21.03 12.69
CA ASP A 53 -34.93 -19.96 11.74
C ASP A 53 -34.33 -18.61 12.19
N ASN A 54 -34.50 -18.26 13.46
CA ASN A 54 -33.93 -17.05 14.04
C ASN A 54 -32.39 -17.09 14.02
N THR A 55 -31.80 -18.24 14.33
CA THR A 55 -30.34 -18.41 14.32
C THR A 55 -29.79 -18.31 12.89
N LEU A 56 -30.44 -18.96 11.92
CA LEU A 56 -30.06 -18.87 10.51
C LEU A 56 -30.17 -17.45 9.97
N ALA A 57 -31.23 -16.72 10.33
CA ALA A 57 -31.38 -15.31 9.95
C ALA A 57 -30.26 -14.42 10.51
N ASP A 58 -29.90 -14.59 11.79
CA ASP A 58 -28.79 -13.86 12.42
C ASP A 58 -27.43 -14.20 11.78
N VAL A 59 -27.15 -15.49 11.54
CA VAL A 59 -25.92 -15.94 10.89
C VAL A 59 -25.82 -15.39 9.47
N ASN A 60 -26.90 -15.48 8.67
CA ASN A 60 -26.91 -14.93 7.31
C ASN A 60 -26.64 -13.43 7.29
N LYS A 61 -27.24 -12.67 8.22
CA LYS A 61 -26.98 -11.24 8.36
C LYS A 61 -25.52 -10.94 8.68
N LYS A 62 -24.89 -11.71 9.56
CA LYS A 62 -23.47 -11.56 9.91
C LYS A 62 -22.53 -11.92 8.74
N LEU A 63 -22.86 -12.98 7.99
CA LEU A 63 -22.13 -13.36 6.77
C LEU A 63 -22.23 -12.26 5.71
N ASP A 64 -23.42 -11.68 5.51
CA ASP A 64 -23.64 -10.55 4.60
C ASP A 64 -22.78 -9.33 4.98
N GLN A 65 -22.75 -8.98 6.27
CA GLN A 65 -21.92 -7.89 6.77
C GLN A 65 -20.44 -8.15 6.52
N ARG A 66 -19.95 -9.35 6.87
CA ARG A 66 -18.54 -9.73 6.68
C ARG A 66 -18.14 -9.71 5.20
N LEU A 67 -19.01 -10.18 4.31
CA LEU A 67 -18.76 -10.17 2.88
C LEU A 67 -18.70 -8.75 2.31
N ASN A 68 -19.52 -7.82 2.81
CA ASN A 68 -19.44 -6.41 2.46
C ASN A 68 -18.14 -5.77 2.96
N ASP A 69 -17.73 -6.05 4.21
CA ASP A 69 -16.48 -5.55 4.77
C ASP A 69 -15.27 -6.07 3.97
N ILE A 70 -15.28 -7.35 3.60
CA ILE A 70 -14.20 -7.94 2.77
C ILE A 70 -14.09 -7.24 1.42
N LYS A 71 -15.23 -7.04 0.75
CA LYS A 71 -15.26 -6.33 -0.54
C LYS A 71 -14.75 -4.91 -0.41
N PHE A 72 -15.22 -4.17 0.59
CA PHE A 72 -14.79 -2.79 0.85
C PHE A 72 -13.27 -2.69 1.01
N TRP A 73 -12.69 -3.49 1.90
CA TRP A 73 -11.24 -3.44 2.14
C TRP A 73 -10.42 -3.91 0.96
N LYS A 74 -10.88 -4.95 0.24
CA LYS A 74 -10.23 -5.40 -0.99
C LYS A 74 -10.23 -4.31 -2.05
N ASP A 75 -11.33 -3.59 -2.22
CA ASP A 75 -11.46 -2.51 -3.20
C ASP A 75 -10.56 -1.32 -2.83
N GLU A 76 -10.50 -0.94 -1.55
CA GLU A 76 -9.56 0.09 -1.06
C GLU A 76 -8.09 -0.32 -1.28
N ILE A 77 -7.72 -1.56 -0.95
CA ILE A 77 -6.36 -2.09 -1.20
C ILE A 77 -6.03 -2.07 -2.70
N ASN A 78 -6.95 -2.51 -3.56
CA ASN A 78 -6.75 -2.52 -5.02
C ASN A 78 -6.61 -1.10 -5.59
N LYS A 79 -7.39 -0.15 -5.07
CA LYS A 79 -7.26 1.26 -5.42
C LYS A 79 -5.88 1.80 -5.04
N LYS A 80 -5.45 1.61 -3.79
CA LYS A 80 -4.11 2.05 -3.35
C LYS A 80 -2.98 1.35 -4.11
N LEU A 81 -3.17 0.07 -4.45
CA LEU A 81 -2.24 -0.68 -5.28
C LEU A 81 -2.11 -0.05 -6.68
N SER A 82 -3.22 0.32 -7.32
CA SER A 82 -3.22 1.01 -8.61
C SER A 82 -2.54 2.37 -8.52
N ASP A 83 -2.97 3.21 -7.56
CA ASP A 83 -2.44 4.56 -7.36
C ASP A 83 -0.92 4.55 -7.12
N LEU A 84 -0.44 3.66 -6.24
CA LEU A 84 0.99 3.54 -5.95
C LEU A 84 1.77 2.96 -7.13
N THR A 85 1.19 2.03 -7.88
CA THR A 85 1.82 1.48 -9.09
C THR A 85 2.00 2.57 -10.15
N ASP A 86 0.99 3.42 -10.36
CA ASP A 86 1.06 4.49 -11.35
C ASP A 86 1.99 5.62 -10.91
N GLU A 87 1.97 6.02 -9.64
CA GLU A 87 2.94 6.99 -9.11
C GLU A 87 4.38 6.46 -9.21
N THR A 88 4.61 5.16 -8.95
CA THR A 88 5.93 4.55 -9.12
C THR A 88 6.43 4.64 -10.56
N LYS A 89 5.56 4.42 -11.55
CA LYS A 89 5.92 4.60 -12.97
C LYS A 89 6.27 6.06 -13.28
N GLN A 90 5.52 7.02 -12.72
CA GLN A 90 5.80 8.44 -12.93
C GLN A 90 7.14 8.85 -12.32
N LEU A 91 7.47 8.37 -11.12
CA LEU A 91 8.77 8.63 -10.49
C LEU A 91 9.92 7.97 -11.27
N ASP A 92 9.73 6.74 -11.76
CA ASP A 92 10.72 6.02 -12.59
C ASP A 92 11.05 6.79 -13.89
N GLN A 93 10.06 7.49 -14.47
CA GLN A 93 10.27 8.36 -15.64
C GLN A 93 11.10 9.63 -15.34
N CYS A 94 11.24 10.03 -14.07
CA CYS A 94 12.10 11.16 -13.70
C CYS A 94 13.58 10.79 -13.73
N ILE A 95 13.95 9.53 -13.47
CA ILE A 95 15.36 9.08 -13.42
C ILE A 95 16.08 9.34 -14.76
N PRO A 96 15.57 8.94 -15.93
CA PRO A 96 16.21 9.25 -17.21
C PRO A 96 16.37 10.74 -17.47
N ARG A 97 15.49 11.59 -16.94
CA ARG A 97 15.59 13.05 -17.08
C ARG A 97 16.73 13.60 -16.23
N LEU A 98 16.88 13.10 -14.99
CA LEU A 98 17.98 13.46 -14.10
C LEU A 98 19.33 12.99 -14.65
N ILE A 99 19.42 11.75 -15.17
CA ILE A 99 20.64 11.21 -15.78
C ILE A 99 21.05 12.06 -16.98
N LYS A 100 20.12 12.37 -17.89
CA LYS A 100 20.42 13.23 -19.04
C LYS A 100 20.87 14.64 -18.63
N ALA A 101 20.24 15.21 -17.59
CA ALA A 101 20.66 16.50 -17.05
C ALA A 101 22.07 16.43 -16.48
N LEU A 102 22.43 15.32 -15.82
CA LEU A 102 23.76 15.07 -15.28
C LEU A 102 24.80 14.95 -16.41
N GLU A 103 24.56 14.10 -17.39
CA GLU A 103 25.44 13.92 -18.57
C GLU A 103 25.65 15.24 -19.33
N ALA A 104 24.60 16.06 -19.45
CA ALA A 104 24.68 17.36 -20.12
C ALA A 104 25.60 18.38 -19.41
N THR A 105 26.06 18.09 -18.19
CA THR A 105 27.01 18.95 -17.47
C THR A 105 28.47 18.66 -17.77
N ASP A 106 28.80 17.46 -18.29
CA ASP A 106 30.19 17.00 -18.41
C ASP A 106 30.99 17.85 -19.41
N GLU A 107 30.43 18.11 -20.59
CA GLU A 107 31.10 18.89 -21.64
C GLU A 107 31.30 20.36 -21.24
N PRO A 108 30.29 21.10 -20.73
CA PRO A 108 30.50 22.47 -20.24
C PRO A 108 31.51 22.57 -19.10
N LEU A 109 31.48 21.63 -18.15
CA LEU A 109 32.47 21.58 -17.06
C LEU A 109 33.89 21.42 -17.63
N HIS A 110 34.07 20.48 -18.56
CA HIS A 110 35.36 20.27 -19.22
C HIS A 110 35.86 21.53 -19.93
N PHE A 111 34.98 22.24 -20.64
CA PHE A 111 35.38 23.50 -21.30
C PHE A 111 35.79 24.59 -20.31
N ALA A 112 35.06 24.74 -19.20
CA ALA A 112 35.42 25.70 -18.16
C ALA A 112 36.79 25.39 -17.55
N GLU A 113 37.09 24.12 -17.27
CA GLU A 113 38.39 23.65 -16.80
C GLU A 113 39.52 23.96 -17.80
N GLN A 114 39.32 23.66 -19.09
CA GLN A 114 40.29 23.98 -20.14
C GLN A 114 40.54 25.49 -20.24
N CYS A 115 39.50 26.32 -20.07
CA CYS A 115 39.65 27.77 -20.07
C CYS A 115 40.49 28.27 -18.88
N VAL A 116 40.34 27.67 -17.70
CA VAL A 116 41.18 27.96 -16.53
C VAL A 116 42.63 27.55 -16.80
N LEU A 117 42.88 26.32 -17.26
CA LEU A 117 44.22 25.83 -17.58
C LEU A 117 44.95 26.72 -18.61
N ASN A 118 44.25 27.15 -19.66
CA ASN A 118 44.80 28.07 -20.67
C ASN A 118 45.20 29.42 -20.07
N ARG A 119 44.44 29.92 -19.09
CA ARG A 119 44.74 31.18 -18.40
C ARG A 119 45.89 31.03 -17.42
N GLU A 120 46.02 29.90 -16.74
CA GLU A 120 47.15 29.57 -15.86
C GLU A 120 48.46 29.42 -16.64
N GLY A 121 48.37 29.11 -17.95
CA GLY A 121 49.52 29.09 -18.86
C GLY A 121 50.12 30.45 -19.21
N ARG A 122 49.45 31.57 -18.89
CA ARG A 122 49.94 32.94 -19.16
C ARG A 122 51.22 33.23 -18.38
N LYS A 123 52.04 34.15 -18.89
CA LYS A 123 53.40 34.41 -18.37
C LYS A 123 53.52 35.82 -17.79
N GLY A 124 54.30 35.93 -16.72
CA GLY A 124 54.63 37.22 -16.11
C GLY A 124 53.39 38.00 -15.69
N ILE A 125 53.32 39.27 -16.09
CA ILE A 125 52.25 40.19 -15.71
C ILE A 125 50.88 39.82 -16.29
N ASP A 126 50.83 38.99 -17.34
CA ASP A 126 49.56 38.56 -17.97
C ASP A 126 48.85 37.44 -17.18
N LEU A 127 49.54 36.80 -16.22
CA LEU A 127 48.94 35.85 -15.29
C LEU A 127 48.17 36.60 -14.20
N VAL A 128 46.93 37.00 -14.53
CA VAL A 128 46.08 37.83 -13.67
C VAL A 128 44.84 37.09 -13.21
N SER A 129 44.55 37.20 -11.91
CA SER A 129 43.28 36.79 -11.29
C SER A 129 42.23 37.89 -11.46
N ASP A 130 41.77 38.05 -12.71
CA ASP A 130 40.73 39.03 -13.09
C ASP A 130 39.31 38.43 -12.95
N ASP A 131 38.30 39.24 -13.29
CA ASP A 131 36.90 38.82 -13.22
C ASP A 131 36.59 37.61 -14.13
N ALA A 132 37.28 37.46 -15.26
CA ALA A 132 37.09 36.32 -16.14
C ALA A 132 37.64 35.04 -15.51
N HIS A 133 38.79 35.09 -14.83
CA HIS A 133 39.31 33.96 -14.07
C HIS A 133 38.37 33.57 -12.92
N LYS A 134 37.88 34.55 -12.15
CA LYS A 134 36.94 34.30 -11.04
C LYS A 134 35.62 33.67 -11.50
N ASN A 135 35.05 34.16 -12.61
CA ASN A 135 33.81 33.58 -13.13
C ASN A 135 34.00 32.17 -13.68
N LEU A 136 35.14 31.86 -14.32
CA LEU A 136 35.45 30.50 -14.76
C LEU A 136 35.56 29.52 -13.58
N LEU A 137 36.25 29.91 -12.50
CA LEU A 137 36.31 29.07 -11.28
C LEU A 137 34.92 28.85 -10.66
N LYS A 138 34.10 29.90 -10.63
CA LYS A 138 32.71 29.80 -10.15
C LYS A 138 31.83 28.92 -11.05
N GLU A 139 32.07 28.93 -12.36
CA GLU A 139 31.37 28.06 -13.30
C GLU A 139 31.71 26.58 -13.05
N ILE A 140 32.98 26.25 -12.84
CA ILE A 140 33.41 24.90 -12.43
C ILE A 140 32.74 24.47 -11.13
N ASP A 141 32.72 25.36 -10.12
CA ASP A 141 32.09 25.09 -8.82
C ASP A 141 30.58 24.84 -8.95
N ILE A 142 29.88 25.62 -9.76
CA ILE A 142 28.45 25.45 -10.04
C ILE A 142 28.19 24.12 -10.74
N TYR A 143 28.94 23.77 -11.80
CA TYR A 143 28.75 22.49 -12.48
C TYR A 143 29.03 21.30 -11.55
N THR A 144 30.11 21.36 -10.76
CA THR A 144 30.45 20.30 -9.79
C THR A 144 29.33 20.13 -8.75
N THR A 145 28.82 21.24 -8.20
CA THR A 145 27.72 21.23 -7.24
C THR A 145 26.42 20.68 -7.84
N VAL A 146 26.11 21.05 -9.09
CA VAL A 146 24.95 20.54 -9.82
C VAL A 146 25.08 19.03 -10.05
N GLN A 147 26.27 18.54 -10.44
CA GLN A 147 26.50 17.10 -10.61
C GLN A 147 26.23 16.33 -9.32
N ASP A 148 26.74 16.80 -8.19
CA ASP A 148 26.52 16.16 -6.89
C ASP A 148 25.06 16.21 -6.45
N LEU A 149 24.36 17.30 -6.72
CA LEU A 149 22.93 17.42 -6.44
C LEU A 149 22.10 16.44 -7.28
N LEU A 150 22.37 16.37 -8.60
CA LEU A 150 21.65 15.47 -9.50
C LEU A 150 21.90 13.99 -9.15
N LYS A 151 23.13 13.61 -8.77
CA LYS A 151 23.44 12.26 -8.27
C LYS A 151 22.62 11.91 -7.02
N LYS A 152 22.56 12.81 -6.04
CA LYS A 152 21.73 12.63 -4.83
C LYS A 152 20.24 12.51 -5.16
N CYS A 153 19.75 13.31 -6.11
CA CYS A 153 18.36 13.23 -6.57
C CYS A 153 18.04 11.86 -7.20
N ILE A 154 18.97 11.29 -7.99
CA ILE A 154 18.82 9.95 -8.56
C ILE A 154 18.77 8.89 -7.45
N GLU A 155 19.70 8.94 -6.49
CA GLU A 155 19.74 8.02 -5.35
C GLU A 155 18.45 8.06 -4.52
N GLN A 156 17.91 9.26 -4.27
CA GLN A 156 16.64 9.45 -3.56
C GLN A 156 15.46 8.88 -4.34
N ALA A 157 15.41 9.09 -5.66
CA ALA A 157 14.36 8.53 -6.51
C ALA A 157 14.41 7.00 -6.53
N ASP A 158 15.59 6.40 -6.68
CA ASP A 158 15.79 4.95 -6.65
C ASP A 158 15.35 4.33 -5.31
N GLU A 159 15.72 4.95 -4.18
CA GLU A 159 15.31 4.48 -2.86
C GLU A 159 13.79 4.57 -2.67
N GLN A 160 13.16 5.67 -3.08
CA GLN A 160 11.71 5.81 -3.00
C GLN A 160 10.99 4.81 -3.91
N ILE A 161 11.51 4.52 -5.11
CA ILE A 161 10.98 3.47 -5.99
C ILE A 161 11.09 2.09 -5.32
N ARG A 162 12.22 1.81 -4.65
CA ARG A 162 12.40 0.56 -3.90
C ARG A 162 11.36 0.42 -2.77
N LEU A 163 11.12 1.48 -2.02
CA LEU A 163 10.09 1.52 -0.96
C LEU A 163 8.68 1.34 -1.52
N ASN A 164 8.36 2.01 -2.63
CA ASN A 164 7.09 1.85 -3.32
C ASN A 164 6.89 0.40 -3.78
N ARG A 165 7.90 -0.21 -4.41
CA ARG A 165 7.85 -1.62 -4.87
C ARG A 165 7.62 -2.59 -3.70
N LYS A 166 8.24 -2.35 -2.55
CA LYS A 166 7.99 -3.13 -1.32
C LYS A 166 6.53 -3.02 -0.88
N SER A 167 5.98 -1.80 -0.84
CA SER A 167 4.57 -1.58 -0.46
C SER A 167 3.60 -2.20 -1.48
N ILE A 168 3.87 -2.09 -2.79
CA ILE A 168 3.12 -2.76 -3.86
C ILE A 168 3.09 -4.28 -3.66
N TYR A 169 4.24 -4.90 -3.35
CA TYR A 169 4.29 -6.34 -3.08
C TYR A 169 3.40 -6.74 -1.91
N ILE A 170 3.44 -5.97 -0.82
CA ILE A 170 2.60 -6.21 0.37
C ILE A 170 1.12 -6.09 0.02
N LEU A 171 0.72 -5.03 -0.68
CA LEU A 171 -0.67 -4.79 -1.09
C LEU A 171 -1.18 -5.88 -2.05
N LYS A 172 -0.34 -6.35 -2.98
CA LYS A 172 -0.68 -7.46 -3.87
C LYS A 172 -0.96 -8.73 -3.09
N LYS A 173 -0.09 -9.07 -2.14
CA LYS A 173 -0.28 -10.24 -1.29
C LYS A 173 -1.59 -10.11 -0.50
N ASP A 174 -1.81 -8.97 0.15
CA ASP A 174 -3.02 -8.75 0.94
C ASP A 174 -4.27 -8.82 0.05
N SER A 175 -4.27 -8.23 -1.14
CA SER A 175 -5.38 -8.33 -2.10
C SER A 175 -5.72 -9.79 -2.46
N THR A 176 -4.71 -10.64 -2.68
CA THR A 176 -4.91 -12.08 -2.90
C THR A 176 -5.52 -12.76 -1.68
N ASP A 177 -4.96 -12.54 -0.49
CA ASP A 177 -5.46 -13.13 0.76
C ASP A 177 -6.93 -12.70 1.02
N LYS A 178 -7.27 -11.45 0.68
CA LYS A 178 -8.64 -10.90 0.78
C LYS A 178 -9.60 -11.51 -0.23
N LEU A 179 -9.13 -11.80 -1.46
CA LEU A 179 -9.92 -12.49 -2.48
C LEU A 179 -10.22 -13.93 -2.06
N GLU A 180 -9.24 -14.65 -1.51
CA GLU A 180 -9.45 -15.99 -0.96
C GLU A 180 -10.45 -15.97 0.20
N ALA A 181 -10.33 -15.01 1.12
CA ALA A 181 -11.30 -14.82 2.20
C ALA A 181 -12.71 -14.56 1.66
N GLN A 182 -12.85 -13.75 0.61
CA GLN A 182 -14.15 -13.51 -0.04
C GLN A 182 -14.75 -14.81 -0.59
N HIS A 183 -13.95 -15.64 -1.27
CA HIS A 183 -14.42 -16.92 -1.80
C HIS A 183 -14.87 -17.90 -0.71
N ILE A 184 -14.17 -17.91 0.43
CA ILE A 184 -14.54 -18.72 1.59
C ILE A 184 -15.90 -18.26 2.15
N GLU A 185 -16.12 -16.95 2.30
CA GLU A 185 -17.42 -16.43 2.78
C GLU A 185 -18.56 -16.68 1.78
N GLU A 186 -18.29 -16.50 0.48
CA GLU A 186 -19.26 -16.80 -0.58
C GLU A 186 -19.63 -18.28 -0.61
N TYR A 187 -18.65 -19.17 -0.41
CA TYR A 187 -18.90 -20.59 -0.27
C TYR A 187 -19.71 -20.89 0.99
N GLY A 188 -19.31 -20.33 2.14
CA GLY A 188 -19.97 -20.49 3.43
C GLY A 188 -21.44 -20.09 3.41
N ARG A 189 -21.76 -18.97 2.75
CA ARG A 189 -23.14 -18.51 2.53
C ARG A 189 -24.00 -19.51 1.75
N ASN A 190 -23.39 -20.26 0.83
CA ASN A 190 -24.09 -21.18 -0.06
C ASN A 190 -24.15 -22.62 0.49
N LEU A 191 -23.54 -22.90 1.64
CA LEU A 191 -23.61 -24.20 2.29
C LEU A 191 -25.03 -24.50 2.79
N LYS A 192 -25.56 -25.66 2.37
CA LYS A 192 -26.73 -26.28 3.01
C LYS A 192 -26.24 -27.33 4.01
N THR A 193 -26.96 -27.44 5.13
CA THR A 193 -26.61 -28.19 6.35
C THR A 193 -26.10 -29.61 6.07
N ASN A 194 -24.76 -29.79 6.02
CA ASN A 194 -24.00 -31.02 6.35
C ASN A 194 -22.60 -30.95 5.71
N HIS A 195 -21.66 -30.23 6.32
CA HIS A 195 -20.25 -30.35 5.95
C HIS A 195 -19.34 -30.24 7.17
N GLU A 196 -18.28 -31.06 7.18
CA GLU A 196 -17.24 -31.06 8.21
C GLU A 196 -16.46 -29.74 8.17
N VAL A 197 -16.40 -29.07 9.32
CA VAL A 197 -15.61 -27.84 9.50
C VAL A 197 -14.15 -28.23 9.62
N ARG A 198 -13.34 -27.84 8.64
CA ARG A 198 -11.89 -27.99 8.69
C ARG A 198 -11.28 -26.76 9.35
N GLU A 199 -10.74 -26.90 10.55
CA GLU A 199 -9.97 -25.85 11.23
C GLU A 199 -8.49 -25.99 10.89
N GLU A 200 -7.93 -25.12 10.05
CA GLU A 200 -6.48 -24.95 9.95
C GLU A 200 -6.11 -23.48 9.73
N GLY A 201 -5.34 -22.90 10.68
CA GLY A 201 -4.65 -21.63 10.51
C GLY A 201 -4.58 -20.73 11.75
N LYS A 202 -3.65 -19.76 11.73
CA LYS A 202 -3.67 -18.61 12.66
C LYS A 202 -4.96 -17.83 12.39
N SER A 203 -5.89 -17.85 13.33
CA SER A 203 -7.13 -17.08 13.25
C SER A 203 -6.87 -15.65 13.70
N PHE A 204 -7.33 -14.68 12.91
CA PHE A 204 -7.39 -13.27 13.31
C PHE A 204 -8.82 -12.98 13.76
N THR A 205 -8.96 -12.16 14.79
CA THR A 205 -10.25 -11.54 15.09
C THR A 205 -10.65 -10.61 13.94
N PRO A 206 -11.95 -10.38 13.71
CA PRO A 206 -12.41 -9.42 12.70
C PRO A 206 -11.80 -8.02 12.87
N GLU A 207 -11.63 -7.58 14.11
CA GLU A 207 -11.01 -6.29 14.45
C GLU A 207 -9.53 -6.24 14.07
N GLU A 208 -8.73 -7.26 14.41
CA GLU A 208 -7.33 -7.35 13.99
C GLU A 208 -7.19 -7.35 12.47
N TRP A 209 -8.09 -8.06 11.77
CA TRP A 209 -8.09 -8.12 10.32
C TRP A 209 -8.41 -6.74 9.71
N GLN A 210 -9.42 -6.03 10.23
CA GLN A 210 -9.79 -4.69 9.77
C GLN A 210 -8.68 -3.68 10.04
N ASN A 211 -8.10 -3.70 11.25
CA ASN A 211 -6.99 -2.84 11.62
C ASN A 211 -5.77 -3.08 10.72
N SER A 212 -5.47 -4.35 10.41
CA SER A 212 -4.37 -4.67 9.50
C SER A 212 -4.58 -4.10 8.10
N ALA A 213 -5.82 -4.15 7.56
CA ALA A 213 -6.16 -3.59 6.26
C ALA A 213 -6.07 -2.06 6.28
N ALA A 214 -6.58 -1.42 7.33
CA ALA A 214 -6.47 0.02 7.54
C ALA A 214 -5.00 0.47 7.59
N ASP A 215 -4.15 -0.24 8.34
CA ASP A 215 -2.71 0.05 8.43
C ASP A 215 -2.01 -0.09 7.07
N ARG A 216 -2.39 -1.10 6.25
CA ARG A 216 -1.86 -1.23 4.89
C ARG A 216 -2.23 -0.05 4.01
N VAL A 217 -3.49 0.37 4.06
CA VAL A 217 -4.00 1.52 3.30
C VAL A 217 -3.28 2.81 3.71
N LEU A 218 -3.17 3.06 5.02
CA LEU A 218 -2.46 4.24 5.55
C LEU A 218 -0.98 4.25 5.18
N SER A 219 -0.31 3.10 5.28
CA SER A 219 1.09 2.96 4.87
C SER A 219 1.27 3.23 3.38
N ALA A 220 0.37 2.73 2.53
CA ALA A 220 0.36 3.00 1.10
C ALA A 220 0.16 4.49 0.80
N ASP A 221 -0.79 5.14 1.47
CA ASP A 221 -1.03 6.58 1.32
C ASP A 221 0.20 7.41 1.69
N SER A 222 0.92 7.03 2.75
CA SER A 222 2.18 7.67 3.09
C SER A 222 3.23 7.52 1.99
N GLN A 223 3.36 6.33 1.38
CA GLN A 223 4.32 6.12 0.28
C GLN A 223 3.93 6.90 -0.97
N ILE A 224 2.64 6.93 -1.33
CA ILE A 224 2.13 7.72 -2.45
C ILE A 224 2.46 9.21 -2.24
N LYS A 225 2.19 9.73 -1.04
CA LYS A 225 2.48 11.12 -0.70
C LYS A 225 3.97 11.43 -0.82
N ASN A 226 4.83 10.63 -0.18
CA ASN A 226 6.28 10.83 -0.21
C ASN A 226 6.81 10.80 -1.66
N SER A 227 6.31 9.88 -2.48
CA SER A 227 6.68 9.76 -3.89
C SER A 227 6.28 11.01 -4.70
N ARG A 228 5.07 11.53 -4.49
CA ARG A 228 4.58 12.76 -5.15
C ARG A 228 5.37 13.99 -4.73
N ASP A 229 5.61 14.14 -3.43
CA ASP A 229 6.37 15.25 -2.87
C ASP A 229 7.80 15.23 -3.43
N LEU A 230 8.45 14.06 -3.43
CA LEU A 230 9.77 13.89 -4.04
C LEU A 230 9.76 14.27 -5.53
N ARG A 231 8.79 13.78 -6.31
CA ARG A 231 8.69 14.11 -7.74
C ARG A 231 8.59 15.61 -7.99
N SER A 232 7.79 16.31 -7.18
CA SER A 232 7.67 17.77 -7.21
C SER A 232 9.01 18.45 -6.90
N THR A 233 9.72 17.99 -5.86
CA THR A 233 11.06 18.47 -5.53
C THR A 233 12.06 18.24 -6.68
N LEU A 234 12.05 17.05 -7.29
CA LEU A 234 12.93 16.72 -8.42
C LEU A 234 12.71 17.63 -9.62
N ASP A 235 11.45 17.89 -10.00
CA ASP A 235 11.12 18.82 -11.08
C ASP A 235 11.58 20.26 -10.73
N GLY A 236 11.41 20.69 -9.48
CA GLY A 236 11.89 21.98 -9.00
C GLY A 236 13.42 22.10 -9.04
N THR A 237 14.14 21.06 -8.61
CA THR A 237 15.60 21.01 -8.66
C THR A 237 16.10 21.10 -10.10
N LEU A 238 15.48 20.37 -11.05
CA LEU A 238 15.85 20.44 -12.47
C LEU A 238 15.71 21.87 -13.05
N GLN A 239 14.65 22.59 -12.68
CA GLN A 239 14.46 23.98 -13.11
C GLN A 239 15.50 24.92 -12.48
N GLN A 240 15.80 24.73 -11.19
CA GLN A 240 16.77 25.53 -10.48
C GLN A 240 18.18 25.35 -11.06
N VAL A 241 18.66 24.11 -11.23
CA VAL A 241 20.01 23.87 -11.76
C VAL A 241 20.18 24.43 -13.17
N ALA A 242 19.16 24.31 -14.03
CA ALA A 242 19.19 24.87 -15.37
C ALA A 242 19.24 26.42 -15.37
N THR A 243 18.64 27.05 -14.36
CA THR A 243 18.68 28.50 -14.17
C THR A 243 20.04 28.95 -13.67
N ASP A 244 20.58 28.27 -12.65
CA ASP A 244 21.88 28.58 -12.05
C ASP A 244 23.02 28.43 -13.06
N GLN A 245 23.00 27.36 -13.86
CA GLN A 245 23.97 27.14 -14.95
C GLN A 245 23.89 28.25 -15.99
N ARG A 246 22.68 28.58 -16.48
CA ARG A 246 22.50 29.65 -17.49
C ARG A 246 23.04 30.98 -16.99
N ASN A 247 22.66 31.38 -15.78
CA ASN A 247 23.09 32.64 -15.18
C ASN A 247 24.61 32.72 -15.05
N GLN A 248 25.26 31.61 -14.65
CA GLN A 248 26.71 31.59 -14.51
C GLN A 248 27.42 31.62 -15.86
N VAL A 249 26.94 30.86 -16.85
CA VAL A 249 27.50 30.86 -18.21
C VAL A 249 27.41 32.26 -18.84
N GLU A 250 26.30 32.96 -18.65
CA GLU A 250 26.13 34.35 -19.12
C GLU A 250 27.13 35.30 -18.44
N ALA A 251 27.31 35.17 -17.12
CA ALA A 251 28.27 35.97 -16.37
C ALA A 251 29.73 35.71 -16.81
N THR A 252 30.10 34.44 -17.01
CA THR A 252 31.43 34.07 -17.50
C THR A 252 31.68 34.60 -18.91
N ASN A 253 30.72 34.43 -19.83
CA ASN A 253 30.83 34.91 -21.20
C ASN A 253 30.99 36.43 -21.27
N LEU A 254 30.24 37.18 -20.44
CA LEU A 254 30.38 38.62 -20.33
C LEU A 254 31.78 39.02 -19.84
N ALA A 255 32.27 38.37 -18.79
CA ALA A 255 33.60 38.64 -18.23
C ALA A 255 34.72 38.31 -19.23
N LEU A 256 34.60 37.20 -19.97
CA LEU A 256 35.54 36.82 -21.03
C LEU A 256 35.52 37.83 -22.19
N ALA A 257 34.34 38.23 -22.66
CA ALA A 257 34.20 39.20 -23.75
C ALA A 257 34.83 40.55 -23.38
N LYS A 258 34.59 41.03 -22.15
CA LYS A 258 35.24 42.23 -21.62
C LYS A 258 36.76 42.09 -21.62
N ARG A 259 37.29 40.98 -21.09
CA ARG A 259 38.73 40.77 -21.00
C ARG A 259 39.41 40.64 -22.37
N ILE A 260 38.73 40.03 -23.33
CA ILE A 260 39.20 39.95 -24.73
C ILE A 260 39.29 41.36 -25.34
N SER A 261 38.28 42.21 -25.11
CA SER A 261 38.28 43.60 -25.59
C SER A 261 39.44 44.40 -24.98
N GLU A 262 39.60 44.35 -23.65
CA GLU A 262 40.71 45.01 -22.95
C GLU A 262 42.08 44.56 -23.49
N THR A 263 42.25 43.25 -23.71
CA THR A 263 43.51 42.69 -24.22
C THR A 263 43.79 43.15 -25.65
N ARG A 264 42.76 43.21 -26.51
CA ARG A 264 42.89 43.70 -27.90
C ARG A 264 43.25 45.18 -27.93
N ASN A 265 42.62 46.00 -27.10
CA ASN A 265 42.90 47.44 -27.02
C ASN A 265 44.33 47.69 -26.55
N ALA A 266 44.75 47.06 -25.44
CA ALA A 266 46.10 47.19 -24.93
C ALA A 266 47.16 46.74 -25.96
N LYS A 267 46.89 45.65 -26.69
CA LYS A 267 47.75 45.22 -27.79
C LYS A 267 47.85 46.27 -28.89
N GLY A 268 46.72 46.82 -29.34
CA GLY A 268 46.68 47.85 -30.38
C GLY A 268 47.47 49.10 -30.00
N GLU A 269 47.28 49.60 -28.77
CA GLU A 269 48.03 50.75 -28.24
C GLU A 269 49.55 50.49 -28.24
N LEU A 270 49.97 49.29 -27.84
CA LEU A 270 51.40 48.91 -27.88
C LEU A 270 51.94 48.83 -29.30
N GLU A 271 51.17 48.32 -30.26
CA GLU A 271 51.55 48.26 -31.68
C GLU A 271 51.68 49.68 -32.29
N GLU A 272 50.77 50.60 -31.94
CA GLU A 272 50.83 52.01 -32.34
C GLU A 272 52.08 52.71 -31.77
N HIS A 273 52.33 52.55 -30.47
CA HIS A 273 53.53 53.11 -29.84
C HIS A 273 54.83 52.56 -30.43
N LEU A 274 54.86 51.25 -30.78
CA LEU A 274 56.01 50.64 -31.43
C LEU A 274 56.23 51.20 -32.85
N ALA A 275 55.17 51.53 -33.58
CA ALA A 275 55.26 52.13 -34.91
C ALA A 275 55.86 53.54 -34.88
N LEU A 276 55.68 54.30 -33.79
CA LEU A 276 56.29 55.63 -33.61
C LEU A 276 57.81 55.60 -33.34
N LEU A 277 58.36 54.43 -33.00
CA LEU A 277 59.80 54.24 -32.76
C LEU A 277 60.58 53.85 -34.03
N LYS A 278 59.91 53.74 -35.17
CA LYS A 278 60.50 53.47 -36.49
C LYS A 278 60.54 54.73 -37.33
#